data_AF-Q58229-F1
#
_entry.id   AF-Q58229-F1
#
_cell.length_a   1.000
_cell.length_b   1.000
_cell.length_c   1.000
_cell.angle_alpha   90.00
_cell.angle_beta   90.00
_cell.angle_gamma   90.00
#
_symmetry.space_group_name_H-M   'P 1'
#
loop_
_entity.id
_entity.type
_entity.pdbx_description
1 polymer ?
#
loop_
_entity_poly.entity_id
_entity_poly.type
_entity_poly.pdbx_seq_one_letter_code
_entity_poly.pdbx_strand_id
1 'polypeptide(L)'
;MLVGSQLIEIVIDSLRYENLKEILDEMFRDEVQKLKYFLEDVKEEDEELYNKIVDALKLFKENYEIEDIKIPKKIRVFLVKNNILFLNPQKGSLKPQSYLVWNAIKMLL
;
A
#
# COMPACT_ATOMS: atom_id res chain seq x y z
N MET A 1 23.60 -27.78 30.70
CA MET A 1 23.50 -26.30 30.68
C MET A 1 22.95 -25.71 29.38
N LEU A 2 22.71 -26.48 28.30
CA LEU A 2 22.26 -25.94 27.00
C LEU A 2 20.75 -25.56 26.90
N VAL A 3 19.89 -26.14 27.73
CA VAL A 3 18.42 -25.93 27.63
C VAL A 3 18.02 -24.50 28.04
N GLY A 4 18.69 -23.93 29.03
CA GLY A 4 18.39 -22.57 29.53
C GLY A 4 18.69 -21.48 28.50
N SER A 5 19.82 -21.59 27.78
CA SER A 5 20.18 -20.61 26.75
C SER A 5 19.23 -20.64 25.55
N GLN A 6 18.80 -21.85 25.12
CA GLN A 6 17.85 -22.01 24.02
C GLN A 6 16.49 -21.38 24.34
N LEU A 7 15.98 -21.55 25.57
CA LEU A 7 14.71 -20.94 25.98
C LEU A 7 14.79 -19.41 25.97
N ILE A 8 15.90 -18.84 26.43
CA ILE A 8 16.11 -17.38 26.44
C ILE A 8 16.11 -16.82 25.01
N GLU A 9 16.79 -17.48 24.07
CA GLU A 9 16.81 -17.08 22.65
C GLU A 9 15.40 -17.08 22.04
N ILE A 10 14.63 -18.15 22.25
CA ILE A 10 13.24 -18.26 21.76
C ILE A 10 12.37 -17.12 22.31
N VAL A 11 12.47 -16.81 23.60
CA VAL A 11 11.69 -15.74 24.23
C VAL A 11 12.12 -14.35 23.73
N ILE A 12 13.42 -14.10 23.56
CA ILE A 12 13.91 -12.83 23.00
C ILE A 12 13.41 -12.65 21.57
N ASP A 13 13.47 -13.71 20.75
CA ASP A 13 13.00 -13.64 19.38
C ASP A 13 11.47 -13.47 19.31
N SER A 14 10.69 -14.15 20.16
CA SER A 14 9.24 -13.94 20.19
C SER A 14 8.88 -12.50 20.55
N LEU A 15 9.53 -11.90 21.56
CA LEU A 15 9.33 -10.51 21.95
C LEU A 15 9.72 -9.53 20.82
N ARG A 16 10.80 -9.83 20.08
CA ARG A 16 11.19 -9.05 18.89
C ARG A 16 10.13 -9.12 17.80
N TYR A 17 9.61 -10.32 17.50
CA TYR A 17 8.56 -10.49 16.49
C TYR A 17 7.27 -9.79 16.89
N GLU A 18 6.87 -9.85 18.17
CA GLU A 18 5.70 -9.12 18.68
C GLU A 18 5.86 -7.61 18.49
N ASN A 19 7.00 -7.04 18.91
CA ASN A 19 7.28 -5.61 18.73
C ASN A 19 7.31 -5.20 17.24
N LEU A 20 7.92 -6.01 16.36
CA LEU A 20 7.92 -5.74 14.92
C LEU A 20 6.53 -5.81 14.30
N LYS A 21 5.66 -6.70 14.80
CA LYS A 21 4.28 -6.80 14.37
C LYS A 21 3.48 -5.56 14.77
N GLU A 22 3.63 -5.10 16.01
CA GLU A 22 2.97 -3.87 16.48
C GLU A 22 3.36 -2.66 15.64
N ILE A 23 4.67 -2.49 15.36
CA ILE A 23 5.19 -1.43 14.50
C ILE A 23 4.60 -1.54 13.09
N LEU A 24 4.54 -2.75 12.51
CA LEU A 24 3.95 -2.96 11.19
C LEU A 24 2.47 -2.62 11.16
N ASP A 25 1.72 -2.99 12.20
CA ASP A 25 0.30 -2.70 12.34
C ASP A 25 0.05 -1.19 12.49
N GLU A 26 0.91 -0.47 13.22
CA GLU A 26 0.90 1.00 13.27
C GLU A 26 1.15 1.63 11.90
N MET A 27 2.22 1.23 11.22
CA MET A 27 2.54 1.71 9.88
C MET A 27 1.42 1.42 8.88
N PHE A 28 0.76 0.28 9.00
CA PHE A 28 -0.38 -0.08 8.16
C PHE A 28 -1.59 0.81 8.43
N ARG A 29 -1.94 1.06 9.69
CA ARG A 29 -3.03 1.98 10.05
C ARG A 29 -2.76 3.40 9.54
N ASP A 30 -1.53 3.88 9.68
CA ASP A 30 -1.13 5.18 9.17
C ASP A 30 -1.31 5.26 7.65
N GLU A 31 -0.88 4.24 6.91
CA GLU A 31 -1.01 4.21 5.46
C GLU A 31 -2.47 4.13 5.00
N VAL A 32 -3.31 3.38 5.71
CA VAL A 32 -4.76 3.37 5.51
C VAL A 32 -5.34 4.77 5.66
N GLN A 33 -5.00 5.50 6.72
CA GLN A 33 -5.54 6.84 6.95
C GLN A 33 -5.07 7.82 5.88
N LYS A 34 -3.80 7.77 5.47
CA LYS A 34 -3.28 8.60 4.38
C LYS A 34 -4.04 8.36 3.07
N LEU A 35 -4.25 7.10 2.70
CA LEU A 35 -5.01 6.77 1.49
C LEU A 35 -6.47 7.21 1.60
N LYS A 36 -7.07 7.04 2.77
CA LYS A 36 -8.44 7.49 3.03
C LYS A 36 -8.58 9.01 2.85
N TYR A 37 -7.74 9.81 3.51
CA TYR A 37 -7.78 11.27 3.39
C TYR A 37 -7.48 11.74 1.96
N PHE A 38 -6.51 11.11 1.28
CA PHE A 38 -6.26 11.38 -0.14
C PHE A 38 -7.51 11.17 -1.01
N LEU A 39 -8.25 10.08 -0.78
CA LEU A 39 -9.48 9.80 -1.53
C LEU A 39 -10.62 10.75 -1.16
N GLU A 40 -10.72 11.18 0.10
CA GLU A 40 -11.68 12.19 0.56
C GLU A 40 -11.40 13.53 -0.11
N ASP A 41 -10.15 14.02 -0.08
CA ASP A 41 -9.73 15.28 -0.70
C ASP A 41 -10.05 15.30 -2.21
N VAL A 42 -9.72 14.22 -2.93
CA VAL A 42 -10.04 14.14 -4.37
C VAL A 42 -11.55 14.14 -4.60
N LYS A 43 -12.33 13.49 -3.74
CA LYS A 43 -13.80 13.45 -3.87
C LYS A 43 -14.44 14.81 -3.64
N GLU A 44 -13.92 15.57 -2.67
CA GLU A 44 -14.39 16.93 -2.39
C GLU A 44 -14.07 17.89 -3.54
N GLU A 45 -12.92 17.73 -4.19
CA GLU A 45 -12.50 18.57 -5.32
C GLU A 45 -13.20 18.21 -6.64
N ASP A 46 -13.28 16.92 -6.99
CA ASP A 46 -13.78 16.44 -8.29
C ASP A 46 -14.28 14.99 -8.19
N GLU A 47 -15.60 14.82 -8.11
CA GLU A 47 -16.25 13.50 -8.04
C GLU A 47 -16.00 12.63 -9.29
N GLU A 48 -15.84 13.23 -10.48
CA GLU A 48 -15.53 12.48 -11.69
C GLU A 48 -14.09 11.93 -11.66
N LEU A 49 -13.14 12.74 -11.19
CA LEU A 49 -11.76 12.32 -10.97
C LEU A 49 -11.67 11.23 -9.89
N TYR A 50 -12.42 11.38 -8.79
CA TYR A 50 -12.50 10.39 -7.71
C TYR A 50 -12.89 9.01 -8.26
N ASN A 51 -13.97 8.94 -9.05
CA ASN A 51 -14.44 7.68 -9.62
C ASN A 51 -13.36 7.03 -10.52
N LYS A 52 -12.70 7.84 -11.37
CA LYS A 52 -11.60 7.35 -12.23
C LYS A 52 -10.40 6.85 -11.43
N ILE A 53 -10.08 7.47 -10.29
CA ILE A 53 -9.02 7.01 -9.40
C ILE A 53 -9.40 5.70 -8.73
N VAL A 54 -10.61 5.60 -8.17
CA VAL A 54 -11.10 4.39 -7.51
C VAL A 54 -11.08 3.20 -8.48
N ASP A 55 -11.58 3.39 -9.70
CA ASP A 55 -11.57 2.35 -10.73
C ASP A 55 -10.14 1.91 -11.09
N ALA A 56 -9.21 2.86 -11.21
CA ALA A 56 -7.81 2.56 -11.46
C ALA A 56 -7.15 1.79 -10.29
N LEU A 57 -7.44 2.16 -9.05
CA LEU A 57 -6.88 1.51 -7.86
C LEU A 57 -7.45 0.11 -7.63
N LYS A 58 -8.74 -0.13 -7.97
CA LYS A 58 -9.36 -1.47 -7.88
C LYS A 58 -8.66 -2.52 -8.72
N LEU A 59 -7.97 -2.15 -9.80
CA LEU A 59 -7.16 -3.07 -10.61
C LEU A 59 -6.06 -3.77 -9.78
N PHE A 60 -5.62 -3.14 -8.69
CA PHE A 60 -4.58 -3.67 -7.81
C PHE A 60 -5.10 -4.61 -6.71
N LYS A 61 -6.42 -4.79 -6.55
CA LYS A 61 -6.94 -5.72 -5.51
C LYS A 61 -6.45 -7.15 -5.74
N GLU A 62 -6.49 -7.60 -6.99
CA GLU A 62 -6.11 -8.95 -7.41
C GLU A 62 -4.68 -9.03 -7.96
N ASN A 63 -4.09 -7.91 -8.38
CA ASN A 63 -2.78 -7.89 -9.03
C ASN A 63 -1.85 -6.87 -8.36
N TYR A 64 -0.66 -7.30 -7.95
CA TYR A 64 0.32 -6.36 -7.39
C TYR A 64 0.93 -5.45 -8.46
N GLU A 65 1.12 -5.96 -9.67
CA GLU A 65 1.72 -5.22 -10.81
C GLU A 65 0.83 -5.40 -12.04
N ILE A 66 0.58 -4.31 -12.77
CA ILE A 66 -0.24 -4.30 -13.99
C ILE A 66 0.45 -3.51 -15.10
N GLU A 67 0.06 -3.72 -16.35
CA GLU A 67 0.49 -2.89 -17.47
C GLU A 67 -0.01 -1.45 -17.33
N ASP A 68 0.86 -0.47 -17.55
CA ASP A 68 0.59 0.95 -17.31
C ASP A 68 -0.49 1.54 -18.24
N ILE A 69 -0.69 0.92 -19.41
CA ILE A 69 -1.70 1.30 -20.41
C ILE A 69 -3.13 1.00 -19.96
N LYS A 70 -3.32 0.14 -18.94
CA LYS A 70 -4.64 -0.16 -18.36
C LYS A 70 -5.23 1.02 -17.60
N ILE A 71 -4.41 2.02 -17.26
CA ILE A 71 -4.82 3.23 -16.57
C ILE A 71 -4.58 4.44 -17.50
N PRO A 72 -5.56 5.33 -17.71
CA PRO A 72 -5.38 6.53 -18.51
C PRO A 72 -4.17 7.37 -18.05
N LYS A 73 -3.41 7.92 -19.00
CA LYS A 73 -2.16 8.64 -18.72
C LYS A 73 -2.29 9.72 -17.65
N LYS A 74 -3.39 10.51 -17.68
CA LYS A 74 -3.65 11.56 -16.68
C LYS A 74 -3.79 10.99 -15.26
N ILE A 75 -4.49 9.87 -15.12
CA ILE A 75 -4.75 9.21 -13.83
C ILE A 75 -3.47 8.58 -13.28
N ARG A 76 -2.72 7.83 -14.09
CA ARG A 76 -1.45 7.23 -13.61
C ARG A 76 -0.42 8.29 -13.23
N VAL A 77 -0.29 9.38 -13.98
CA VAL A 77 0.63 10.48 -13.63
C VAL A 77 0.22 11.14 -12.31
N PHE A 78 -1.10 11.33 -12.10
CA PHE A 78 -1.62 11.87 -10.85
C PHE A 78 -1.31 10.95 -9.66
N LEU A 79 -1.55 9.65 -9.79
CA LEU A 79 -1.28 8.67 -8.74
C LEU A 79 0.21 8.51 -8.44
N VAL A 80 1.08 8.58 -9.45
CA VAL A 80 2.54 8.58 -9.26
C VAL A 80 3.01 9.83 -8.56
N LYS A 81 2.49 11.01 -8.95
CA LYS A 81 2.84 12.29 -8.31
C LYS A 81 2.45 12.32 -6.83
N ASN A 82 1.36 11.65 -6.46
CA ASN A 82 0.89 11.54 -5.07
C ASN A 82 1.46 10.32 -4.32
N ASN A 83 2.51 9.67 -4.85
CA ASN A 83 3.20 8.54 -4.21
C ASN A 83 2.30 7.32 -3.91
N ILE A 84 1.18 7.17 -4.64
CA ILE A 84 0.29 6.00 -4.50
C ILE A 84 0.81 4.84 -5.37
N LEU A 85 1.23 5.16 -6.60
CA LEU A 85 1.75 4.17 -7.55
C LEU A 85 3.19 4.47 -7.93
N PHE A 86 3.95 3.42 -8.19
CA PHE A 86 5.26 3.45 -8.82
C PHE A 86 5.12 3.06 -10.30
N LEU A 87 5.63 3.90 -11.19
CA LEU A 87 5.77 3.59 -12.61
C LEU A 87 7.15 2.99 -12.88
N ASN A 88 7.18 1.84 -13.56
CA ASN A 88 8.39 1.29 -14.16
C ASN A 88 8.36 1.50 -15.69
N PRO A 89 9.05 2.53 -16.22
CA PRO A 89 9.03 2.82 -17.65
C PRO A 89 9.70 1.73 -18.50
N GLN A 90 10.69 1.03 -17.96
CA GLN A 90 11.40 -0.03 -18.68
C GLN A 90 10.50 -1.25 -18.93
N LYS A 91 9.62 -1.56 -17.98
CA LYS A 91 8.65 -2.66 -18.09
C LYS A 91 7.29 -2.26 -18.65
N GLY A 92 6.98 -0.95 -18.69
CA GLY A 92 5.63 -0.47 -19.02
C GLY A 92 4.60 -0.90 -17.96
N SER A 93 4.98 -0.88 -16.68
CA SER A 93 4.14 -1.39 -15.60
C SER A 93 3.94 -0.39 -14.46
N LEU A 94 2.82 -0.53 -13.75
CA LEU A 94 2.50 0.17 -12.52
C LEU A 94 2.34 -0.84 -11.39
N LYS A 95 2.71 -0.44 -10.18
CA LYS A 95 2.46 -1.17 -8.93
C LYS A 95 2.22 -0.18 -7.78
N PRO A 96 1.60 -0.59 -6.66
CA PRO A 96 1.57 0.23 -5.45
C PRO A 96 2.98 0.62 -5.01
N GLN A 97 3.14 1.85 -4.51
CA GLN A 97 4.44 2.36 -4.08
C GLN A 97 5.08 1.51 -2.99
N SER A 98 4.26 0.87 -2.13
CA SER A 98 4.68 -0.06 -1.09
C SER A 98 3.63 -1.16 -0.86
N TYR A 99 4.00 -2.21 -0.12
CA TYR A 99 3.04 -3.23 0.33
C TYR A 99 1.99 -2.66 1.30
N LEU A 100 2.32 -1.60 2.06
CA LEU A 100 1.36 -0.92 2.93
C LEU A 100 0.27 -0.23 2.09
N VAL A 101 0.66 0.49 1.04
CA VAL A 101 -0.29 1.09 0.09
C VAL A 101 -1.15 0.01 -0.56
N TRP A 102 -0.54 -1.10 -0.97
CA TRP A 102 -1.29 -2.21 -1.59
C TRP A 102 -2.35 -2.78 -0.65
N ASN A 103 -1.99 -3.03 0.60
CA ASN A 103 -2.93 -3.53 1.59
C ASN A 103 -3.99 -2.49 1.95
N ALA A 104 -3.64 -1.20 1.96
CA ALA A 104 -4.59 -0.12 2.19
C ALA A 104 -5.63 -0.05 1.06
N ILE A 105 -5.20 -0.20 -0.20
CA ILE A 105 -6.10 -0.30 -1.36
C ILE A 105 -7.07 -1.47 -1.19
N LYS A 106 -6.58 -2.68 -0.86
CA LYS A 106 -7.43 -3.86 -0.67
C LYS A 106 -8.44 -3.71 0.47
N MET A 107 -8.08 -2.96 1.50
CA MET A 107 -8.94 -2.77 2.66
C MET A 107 -10.04 -1.73 2.40
N LEU A 108 -9.72 -0.65 1.67
CA LEU A 108 -10.63 0.47 1.46
C LEU A 108 -11.52 0.32 0.22
N LEU A 109 -11.07 -0.38 -0.82
CA LEU A 109 -11.72 -0.49 -2.14
C LEU A 109 -12.02 -1.95 -2.48
#